data_AF-A0A1M3N4K0-F1
#
_entry.id   AF-A0A1M3N4K0-F1
#
_cell.length_a   1.000
_cell.length_b   1.000
_cell.length_c   1.000
_cell.angle_alpha   90.00
_cell.angle_beta   90.00
_cell.angle_gamma   90.00
#
_symmetry.space_group_name_H-M   'P 1'
#
loop_
_entity.id
_entity.type
_entity.pdbx_description
1 polymer ?
#
loop_
_entity_poly.entity_id
_entity_poly.type
_entity_poly.pdbx_seq_one_letter_code
_entity_poly.pdbx_strand_id
1 'polypeptide(L)'
;MDRAALSGKFDRLLALRGDPVKGLPATDWASALETVPQDVLIRAAIEMVRALILEEWADRRKDDLRPQKALEATEAWLASPTAETLKVVKGTAKDCTAARNETFGDGHRVPQAARHVAWTCGADTSEGIFDAIQSVEEELLARIALMSEYHRGPEQRRAIAEVLKKFVLPPEPAAPTPESRAAQGPVPYNADSHFELGQRLTHKKFGEILVTSVGETWIEVELPDASKKRLAHKP
;
A
#
# COMPACT_ATOMS: atom_id res chain seq x y z
N MET A 1 -13.21 -8.56 -4.70
CA MET A 1 -11.95 -9.01 -5.33
C MET A 1 -11.26 -9.93 -4.35
N ASP A 2 -10.89 -11.15 -4.75
CA ASP A 2 -10.21 -12.09 -3.87
C ASP A 2 -8.71 -11.75 -3.79
N ARG A 3 -8.22 -11.53 -2.57
CA ARG A 3 -6.81 -11.21 -2.30
C ARG A 3 -5.90 -12.35 -2.76
N ALA A 4 -6.28 -13.61 -2.51
CA ALA A 4 -5.47 -14.77 -2.87
C ALA A 4 -5.32 -14.91 -4.39
N ALA A 5 -6.41 -14.76 -5.14
CA ALA A 5 -6.38 -14.76 -6.59
C ALA A 5 -5.47 -13.66 -7.17
N LEU A 6 -5.57 -12.42 -6.66
CA LEU A 6 -4.73 -11.32 -7.14
C LEU A 6 -3.26 -11.51 -6.77
N SER A 7 -2.96 -11.97 -5.55
CA SER A 7 -1.60 -12.35 -5.15
C SER A 7 -1.02 -13.42 -6.07
N GLY A 8 -1.80 -14.45 -6.42
CA GLY A 8 -1.38 -15.48 -7.36
C GLY A 8 -1.12 -14.94 -8.77
N LYS A 9 -1.84 -13.91 -9.22
CA LYS A 9 -1.55 -13.20 -10.48
C LYS A 9 -0.19 -12.48 -10.40
N PHE A 10 0.11 -11.79 -9.29
CA PHE A 10 1.42 -11.17 -9.08
C PHE A 10 2.56 -12.20 -9.04
N ASP A 11 2.37 -13.34 -8.38
CA ASP A 11 3.40 -14.39 -8.31
C ASP A 11 3.74 -14.94 -9.69
N ARG A 12 2.73 -15.16 -10.55
CA ARG A 12 2.93 -15.56 -11.95
C ARG A 12 3.68 -14.47 -12.73
N LEU A 13 3.31 -13.21 -12.56
CA LEU A 13 3.96 -12.09 -13.22
C LEU A 13 5.44 -11.97 -12.82
N LEU A 14 5.75 -12.15 -11.53
CA LEU A 14 7.12 -12.08 -11.02
C LEU A 14 7.99 -13.27 -11.45
N ALA A 15 7.39 -14.39 -11.86
CA ALA A 15 8.08 -15.54 -12.42
C ALA A 15 8.46 -15.37 -13.91
N LEU A 16 7.88 -14.39 -14.60
CA LEU A 16 8.22 -14.10 -16.00
C LEU A 16 9.66 -13.57 -16.10
N ARG A 17 10.35 -13.86 -17.21
CA ARG A 17 11.71 -13.35 -17.42
C ARG A 17 11.70 -11.85 -17.74
N GLY A 18 10.83 -11.43 -18.66
CA GLY A 18 10.84 -10.10 -19.27
C GLY A 18 12.06 -9.84 -20.15
N ASP A 19 12.02 -8.74 -20.88
CA ASP A 19 13.13 -8.24 -21.70
C ASP A 19 14.14 -7.50 -20.81
N PRO A 20 15.46 -7.68 -21.01
CA PRO A 20 16.49 -7.06 -20.17
C PRO A 20 16.54 -5.53 -20.26
N VAL A 21 15.94 -4.94 -21.31
CA VAL A 21 15.89 -3.48 -21.53
C VAL A 21 14.46 -2.97 -21.35
N LYS A 22 13.48 -3.71 -21.88
CA LYS A 22 12.07 -3.27 -21.93
C LYS A 22 11.22 -3.75 -20.76
N GLY A 23 11.72 -4.68 -19.94
CA GLY A 23 10.93 -5.27 -18.87
C GLY A 23 9.81 -6.16 -19.39
N LEU A 24 8.72 -6.26 -18.63
CA LEU A 24 7.51 -6.92 -19.11
C LEU A 24 6.68 -5.96 -19.99
N PRO A 25 6.09 -6.45 -21.08
CA PRO A 25 5.17 -5.65 -21.87
C PRO A 25 3.94 -5.24 -21.04
N ALA A 26 3.35 -4.09 -21.36
CA ALA A 26 2.11 -3.62 -20.75
C ALA A 26 0.98 -4.67 -20.73
N THR A 27 0.91 -5.55 -21.74
CA THR A 27 -0.09 -6.63 -21.81
C THR A 27 0.00 -7.65 -20.68
N ASP A 28 1.21 -7.92 -20.17
CA ASP A 28 1.40 -8.87 -19.05
C ASP A 28 0.90 -8.24 -17.75
N TRP A 29 1.21 -6.96 -17.53
CA TRP A 29 0.67 -6.17 -16.42
C TRP A 29 -0.85 -6.04 -16.50
N ALA A 30 -1.40 -5.80 -17.70
CA ALA A 30 -2.83 -5.72 -17.94
C ALA A 30 -3.53 -7.02 -17.52
N SER A 31 -3.01 -8.18 -17.96
CA SER A 31 -3.59 -9.49 -17.62
C SER A 31 -3.60 -9.75 -16.10
N ALA A 32 -2.60 -9.26 -15.38
CA ALA A 32 -2.52 -9.40 -13.94
C ALA A 32 -3.50 -8.46 -13.19
N LEU A 33 -3.79 -7.29 -13.75
CA LEU A 33 -4.46 -6.18 -13.05
C LEU A 33 -5.81 -5.78 -13.65
N GLU A 34 -6.28 -6.42 -14.72
CA GLU A 34 -7.52 -6.10 -15.45
C GLU A 34 -8.77 -6.00 -14.56
N THR A 35 -8.80 -6.74 -13.45
CA THR A 35 -9.95 -6.78 -12.53
C THR A 35 -9.92 -5.65 -11.49
N VAL A 36 -8.84 -4.88 -11.43
CA VAL A 36 -8.64 -3.82 -10.44
C VAL A 36 -9.34 -2.53 -10.92
N PRO A 37 -10.13 -1.86 -10.06
CA PRO A 37 -10.76 -0.58 -10.40
C PRO A 37 -9.73 0.45 -10.89
N GLN A 38 -10.09 1.20 -11.93
CA GLN A 38 -9.20 2.16 -12.58
C GLN A 38 -8.71 3.25 -11.61
N ASP A 39 -9.57 3.74 -10.71
CA ASP A 39 -9.19 4.75 -9.72
C ASP A 39 -8.14 4.23 -8.72
N VAL A 40 -8.27 2.96 -8.30
CA VAL A 40 -7.27 2.26 -7.47
C VAL A 40 -5.96 2.09 -8.24
N LEU A 41 -6.03 1.72 -9.52
CA LEU A 41 -4.86 1.60 -10.39
C LEU A 41 -4.13 2.93 -10.59
N ILE A 42 -4.86 4.03 -10.81
CA ILE A 42 -4.28 5.36 -10.94
C ILE A 42 -3.54 5.74 -9.64
N ARG A 43 -4.16 5.56 -8.46
CA ARG A 43 -3.52 5.83 -7.17
C ARG A 43 -2.25 5.01 -6.96
N ALA A 44 -2.33 3.71 -7.25
CA ALA A 44 -1.18 2.81 -7.16
C ALA A 44 -0.04 3.24 -8.09
N ALA A 45 -0.36 3.68 -9.31
CA ALA A 45 0.62 4.11 -10.30
C ALA A 45 1.29 5.45 -9.92
N ILE A 46 0.54 6.40 -9.34
CA ILE A 46 1.10 7.66 -8.81
C ILE A 46 2.19 7.35 -7.77
N GLU A 47 1.86 6.48 -6.81
CA GLU A 47 2.78 6.12 -5.73
C GLU A 47 3.97 5.30 -6.23
N MET A 48 3.77 4.43 -7.22
CA MET A 48 4.85 3.72 -7.91
C MET A 48 5.82 4.70 -8.58
N VAL A 49 5.33 5.68 -9.34
CA VAL A 49 6.20 6.66 -10.01
C VAL A 49 6.97 7.48 -8.97
N ARG A 50 6.29 7.96 -7.92
CA ARG A 50 6.89 8.72 -6.82
C ARG A 50 8.01 7.96 -6.14
N ALA A 51 7.72 6.75 -5.69
CA ALA A 51 8.62 5.97 -4.85
C ALA A 51 9.83 5.41 -5.62
N LEU A 52 9.70 5.15 -6.93
CA LEU A 52 10.72 4.41 -7.66
C LEU A 52 11.57 5.27 -8.58
N ILE A 53 11.01 6.31 -9.21
CA ILE A 53 11.73 7.03 -10.28
C ILE A 53 11.71 8.54 -10.16
N LEU A 54 10.78 9.12 -9.40
CA LEU A 54 10.60 10.57 -9.33
C LEU A 54 11.60 11.26 -8.40
N GLU A 55 11.99 10.63 -7.30
CA GLU A 55 12.98 11.19 -6.36
C GLU A 55 14.32 11.45 -7.06
N GLU A 56 14.86 10.44 -7.75
CA GLU A 56 16.11 10.60 -8.52
C GLU A 56 15.98 11.64 -9.65
N TRP A 57 14.80 11.73 -10.28
CA TRP A 57 14.53 12.78 -11.26
C TRP A 57 14.63 14.17 -10.64
N ALA A 58 13.99 14.37 -9.48
CA ALA A 58 14.02 15.65 -8.77
C ALA A 58 15.46 16.02 -8.36
N ASP A 59 16.28 15.04 -7.97
CA ASP A 59 17.69 15.27 -7.63
C ASP A 59 18.52 15.71 -8.84
N ARG A 60 18.33 15.03 -9.99
CA ARG A 60 19.09 15.29 -11.23
C ARG A 60 18.57 16.51 -11.99
N ARG A 61 17.29 16.86 -11.87
CA ARG A 61 16.59 17.90 -12.63
C ARG A 61 15.68 18.74 -11.72
N LYS A 62 16.30 19.43 -10.77
CA LYS A 62 15.62 20.22 -9.72
C LYS A 62 14.59 21.23 -10.24
N ASP A 63 14.85 21.81 -11.42
CA ASP A 63 13.97 22.84 -12.00
C ASP A 63 12.81 22.23 -12.83
N ASP A 64 12.87 20.92 -13.15
CA ASP A 64 11.87 20.26 -13.97
C ASP A 64 10.80 19.56 -13.13
N LEU A 65 9.80 20.34 -12.74
CA LEU A 65 8.66 19.87 -11.95
C LEU A 65 7.53 19.26 -12.79
N ARG A 66 7.70 19.09 -14.12
CA ARG A 66 6.60 18.66 -15.00
C ARG A 66 6.04 17.27 -14.62
N PRO A 67 6.87 16.23 -14.34
CA PRO A 67 6.34 14.94 -13.90
C PRO A 67 5.59 15.03 -12.56
N GLN A 68 6.16 15.75 -11.58
CA GLN A 68 5.53 15.96 -10.27
C GLN A 68 4.16 16.63 -10.41
N LYS A 69 4.07 17.73 -11.17
CA LYS A 69 2.83 18.47 -11.42
C LYS A 69 1.78 17.62 -12.14
N ALA A 70 2.18 16.70 -13.02
CA ALA A 70 1.25 15.79 -13.66
C ALA A 70 0.63 14.80 -12.66
N LEU A 71 1.43 14.25 -11.74
CA LEU A 71 0.91 13.38 -10.68
C LEU A 71 -0.01 14.13 -9.72
N GLU A 72 0.39 15.32 -9.25
CA GLU A 72 -0.42 16.17 -8.36
C GLU A 72 -1.76 16.57 -9.00
N ALA A 73 -1.75 16.95 -10.28
CA ALA A 73 -2.98 17.25 -11.01
C ALA A 73 -3.89 16.01 -11.11
N THR A 74 -3.30 14.83 -11.31
CA THR A 74 -4.03 13.56 -11.38
C THR A 74 -4.70 13.24 -10.04
N GLU A 75 -4.01 13.46 -8.92
CA GLU A 75 -4.61 13.31 -7.58
C GLU A 75 -5.74 14.30 -7.33
N ALA A 76 -5.56 15.56 -7.72
CA ALA A 76 -6.60 16.58 -7.60
C ALA A 76 -7.86 16.21 -8.41
N TRP A 77 -7.67 15.63 -9.60
CA TRP A 77 -8.77 15.09 -10.39
C TRP A 77 -9.43 13.87 -9.73
N LEU A 78 -8.66 12.94 -9.17
CA LEU A 78 -9.21 11.80 -8.42
C LEU A 78 -10.02 12.23 -7.19
N ALA A 79 -9.63 13.34 -6.55
CA ALA A 79 -10.36 13.90 -5.41
C ALA A 79 -11.63 14.65 -5.84
N SER A 80 -11.63 15.27 -7.02
CA SER A 80 -12.77 16.02 -7.57
C SER A 80 -12.81 15.90 -9.10
N PRO A 81 -13.47 14.86 -9.65
CA PRO A 81 -13.49 14.61 -11.09
C PRO A 81 -14.45 15.58 -11.79
N THR A 82 -13.91 16.68 -12.32
CA THR A 82 -14.66 17.71 -13.03
C THR A 82 -14.01 18.00 -14.39
N ALA A 83 -14.76 18.67 -15.28
CA ALA A 83 -14.21 19.08 -16.58
C ALA A 83 -13.00 20.02 -16.43
N GLU A 84 -13.01 20.90 -15.43
CA GLU A 84 -11.91 21.84 -15.17
C GLU A 84 -10.67 21.13 -14.63
N THR A 85 -10.81 20.23 -13.65
CA THR A 85 -9.67 19.45 -13.14
C THR A 85 -9.12 18.51 -14.22
N LEU A 86 -9.97 17.93 -15.07
CA LEU A 86 -9.53 17.14 -16.21
C LEU A 86 -8.73 17.96 -17.22
N LYS A 87 -9.13 19.20 -17.51
CA LYS A 87 -8.40 20.12 -18.40
C LYS A 87 -7.00 20.41 -17.86
N VAL A 88 -6.86 20.61 -16.56
CA VAL A 88 -5.56 20.80 -15.90
C VAL A 88 -4.68 19.56 -16.07
N VAL A 89 -5.20 18.36 -15.79
CA VAL A 89 -4.48 17.09 -15.99
C VAL A 89 -4.00 16.90 -17.42
N LYS A 90 -4.87 17.18 -18.41
CA LYS A 90 -4.48 17.08 -19.83
C LYS A 90 -3.43 18.11 -20.22
N GLY A 91 -3.41 19.29 -19.57
CA GLY A 91 -2.36 20.29 -19.70
C GLY A 91 -1.01 19.78 -19.20
N THR A 92 -0.94 19.32 -17.96
CA THR A 92 0.30 18.80 -17.36
C THR A 92 0.82 17.55 -18.06
N ALA A 93 -0.05 16.71 -18.60
CA ALA A 93 0.35 15.58 -19.44
C ALA A 93 1.01 15.99 -20.76
N LYS A 94 0.56 17.11 -21.37
CA LYS A 94 1.23 17.69 -22.55
C LYS A 94 2.61 18.23 -22.18
N ASP A 95 2.74 18.89 -21.03
CA ASP A 95 4.03 19.37 -20.55
C ASP A 95 5.01 18.20 -20.33
N CYS A 96 4.55 17.08 -19.80
CA CYS A 96 5.35 15.85 -19.72
C CYS A 96 5.76 15.31 -21.10
N THR A 97 4.92 15.49 -22.13
CA THR A 97 5.31 15.12 -23.51
C THR A 97 6.48 15.97 -24.00
N ALA A 98 6.49 17.27 -23.68
CA ALA A 98 7.61 18.16 -23.99
C ALA A 98 8.86 17.74 -23.21
N ALA A 99 8.74 17.52 -21.90
CA ALA A 99 9.84 17.07 -21.04
C ALA A 99 10.50 15.78 -21.54
N ARG A 100 9.70 14.80 -21.96
CA ARG A 100 10.18 13.55 -22.56
C ARG A 100 11.01 13.80 -23.81
N ASN A 101 10.56 14.70 -24.69
CA ASN A 101 11.29 15.00 -25.93
C ASN A 101 12.63 15.70 -25.66
N GLU A 102 12.66 16.60 -24.68
CA GLU A 102 13.87 17.31 -24.26
C GLU A 102 14.90 16.38 -23.58
N THR A 103 14.43 15.27 -23.01
CA THR A 103 15.25 14.31 -22.25
C THR A 103 15.42 12.96 -22.94
N PHE A 104 15.09 12.90 -24.24
CA PHE A 104 15.11 11.65 -25.00
C PHE A 104 16.50 10.98 -24.94
N GLY A 105 16.51 9.70 -24.60
CA GLY A 105 17.74 8.93 -24.36
C GLY A 105 18.23 8.89 -22.90
N ASP A 106 17.91 9.88 -22.06
CA ASP A 106 18.34 9.93 -20.66
C ASP A 106 17.25 10.50 -19.73
N GLY A 107 16.57 9.61 -19.01
CA GLY A 107 15.52 9.96 -18.04
C GLY A 107 14.15 10.26 -18.65
N HIS A 108 13.99 10.29 -19.98
CA HIS A 108 12.70 10.54 -20.65
C HIS A 108 11.53 9.63 -20.23
N ARG A 109 11.82 8.48 -19.66
CA ARG A 109 10.81 7.54 -19.18
C ARG A 109 10.09 8.04 -17.93
N VAL A 110 10.71 8.92 -17.14
CA VAL A 110 10.09 9.54 -15.97
C VAL A 110 8.90 10.44 -16.36
N PRO A 111 9.07 11.47 -17.22
CA PRO A 111 7.93 12.24 -17.71
C PRO A 111 6.97 11.38 -18.55
N GLN A 112 7.44 10.35 -19.26
CA GLN A 112 6.56 9.45 -20.01
C GLN A 112 5.63 8.64 -19.07
N ALA A 113 6.15 8.11 -17.96
CA ALA A 113 5.35 7.39 -16.97
C ALA A 113 4.30 8.31 -16.33
N ALA A 114 4.70 9.51 -15.88
CA ALA A 114 3.77 10.48 -15.31
C ALA A 114 2.70 10.94 -16.33
N ARG A 115 3.10 11.14 -17.59
CA ARG A 115 2.18 11.42 -18.70
C ARG A 115 1.15 10.32 -18.87
N HIS A 116 1.57 9.05 -18.88
CA HIS A 116 0.69 7.91 -19.07
C HIS A 116 -0.37 7.79 -17.96
N VAL A 117 0.04 8.01 -16.70
CA VAL A 117 -0.87 8.10 -15.55
C VAL A 117 -1.90 9.22 -15.77
N ALA A 118 -1.45 10.44 -16.05
CA ALA A 118 -2.32 11.59 -16.29
C ALA A 118 -3.24 11.40 -17.51
N TRP A 119 -2.77 10.72 -18.56
CA TRP A 119 -3.57 10.48 -19.77
C TRP A 119 -4.75 9.54 -19.53
N THR A 120 -4.64 8.66 -18.52
CA THR A 120 -5.70 7.73 -18.12
C THR A 120 -6.91 8.46 -17.51
N CYS A 121 -6.72 9.67 -16.95
CA CYS A 121 -7.84 10.46 -16.44
C CYS A 121 -8.86 10.75 -17.55
N GLY A 122 -10.11 10.38 -17.30
CA GLY A 122 -11.22 10.52 -18.24
C GLY A 122 -11.19 9.56 -19.44
N ALA A 123 -10.37 8.50 -19.41
CA ALA A 123 -10.38 7.43 -20.40
C ALA A 123 -11.24 6.25 -19.94
N ASP A 124 -11.84 5.53 -20.88
CA ASP A 124 -12.68 4.36 -20.60
C ASP A 124 -11.85 3.11 -20.24
N THR A 125 -10.55 3.12 -20.52
CA THR A 125 -9.63 1.99 -20.31
C THR A 125 -8.47 2.36 -19.38
N SER A 126 -7.86 1.34 -18.77
CA SER A 126 -6.67 1.50 -17.91
C SER A 126 -5.36 1.28 -18.67
N GLU A 127 -5.37 1.25 -20.00
CA GLU A 127 -4.18 0.96 -20.83
C GLU A 127 -3.00 1.88 -20.51
N GLY A 128 -3.28 3.17 -20.30
CA GLY A 128 -2.26 4.15 -19.91
C GLY A 128 -1.57 3.77 -18.60
N ILE A 129 -2.22 3.09 -17.65
CA ILE A 129 -1.56 2.64 -16.42
C ILE A 129 -0.55 1.54 -16.71
N PHE A 130 -0.88 0.60 -17.58
CA PHE A 130 0.03 -0.49 -17.93
C PHE A 130 1.25 0.01 -18.70
N ASP A 131 1.06 1.00 -19.58
CA ASP A 131 2.17 1.71 -20.22
C ASP A 131 3.03 2.49 -19.21
N ALA A 132 2.41 3.06 -18.17
CA ALA A 132 3.14 3.74 -17.10
C ALA A 132 4.00 2.76 -16.31
N ILE A 133 3.46 1.58 -15.96
CA ILE A 133 4.20 0.53 -15.26
C ILE A 133 5.38 0.06 -16.11
N GLN A 134 5.16 -0.20 -17.39
CA GLN A 134 6.24 -0.56 -18.32
C GLN A 134 7.31 0.55 -18.36
N SER A 135 6.91 1.83 -18.49
CA SER A 135 7.85 2.96 -18.51
C SER A 135 8.71 3.05 -17.23
N VAL A 136 8.13 2.74 -16.07
CA VAL A 136 8.85 2.65 -14.80
C VAL A 136 9.85 1.50 -14.82
N GLU A 137 9.43 0.30 -15.23
CA GLU A 137 10.33 -0.87 -15.32
C GLU A 137 11.50 -0.58 -16.27
N GLU A 138 11.25 -0.01 -17.44
CA GLU A 138 12.28 0.37 -18.40
C GLU A 138 13.28 1.39 -17.85
N GLU A 139 12.81 2.37 -17.07
CA GLU A 139 13.69 3.37 -16.44
C GLU A 139 14.59 2.73 -15.39
N LEU A 140 14.03 1.87 -14.52
CA LEU A 140 14.79 1.13 -13.52
C LEU A 140 15.81 0.18 -14.17
N LEU A 141 15.43 -0.48 -15.27
CA LEU A 141 16.33 -1.33 -16.06
C LEU A 141 17.44 -0.53 -16.73
N ALA A 142 17.14 0.67 -17.25
CA ALA A 142 18.15 1.55 -17.82
C ALA A 142 19.19 1.98 -16.76
N ARG A 143 18.76 2.26 -15.53
CA ARG A 143 19.66 2.63 -14.43
C ARG A 143 20.60 1.49 -14.02
N ILE A 144 20.09 0.27 -13.87
CA ILE A 144 20.97 -0.88 -13.56
C ILE A 144 21.90 -1.22 -14.73
N ALA A 145 21.48 -0.98 -15.98
CA ALA A 145 22.33 -1.17 -17.15
C ALA A 145 23.52 -0.20 -17.15
N LEU A 146 23.32 1.06 -16.72
CA LEU A 146 24.41 2.03 -16.54
C LEU A 146 25.44 1.56 -15.50
N MET A 147 25.01 0.76 -14.51
CA MET A 147 25.89 0.17 -13.49
C MET A 147 26.37 -1.25 -13.85
N SER A 148 26.01 -1.77 -15.02
CA SER A 148 26.29 -3.16 -15.44
C SER A 148 25.71 -4.25 -14.53
N GLU A 149 24.61 -3.96 -13.80
CA GLU A 149 23.97 -4.85 -12.83
C GLU A 149 22.74 -5.58 -13.40
N TYR A 150 22.82 -6.11 -14.63
CA TYR A 150 21.68 -6.72 -15.35
C TYR A 150 20.93 -7.83 -14.59
N HIS A 151 21.60 -8.52 -13.67
CA HIS A 151 21.02 -9.57 -12.84
C HIS A 151 19.95 -9.05 -11.86
N ARG A 152 19.87 -7.74 -11.63
CA ARG A 152 18.92 -7.09 -10.72
C ARG A 152 17.57 -6.76 -11.34
N GLY A 153 17.35 -7.07 -12.63
CA GLY A 153 16.04 -6.86 -13.28
C GLY A 153 14.85 -7.45 -12.50
N PRO A 154 14.92 -8.70 -12.00
CA PRO A 154 13.88 -9.27 -11.14
C PRO A 154 13.64 -8.49 -9.84
N GLU A 155 14.66 -7.85 -9.27
CA GLU A 155 14.52 -7.02 -8.07
C GLU A 155 13.72 -5.75 -8.35
N GLN A 156 13.96 -5.10 -9.49
CA GLN A 156 13.22 -3.90 -9.91
C GLN A 156 11.73 -4.22 -10.11
N ARG A 157 11.44 -5.36 -10.74
CA ARG A 157 10.04 -5.81 -10.91
C ARG A 157 9.37 -6.13 -9.58
N ARG A 158 10.09 -6.74 -8.64
CA ARG A 158 9.57 -6.95 -7.27
C ARG A 158 9.28 -5.61 -6.59
N ALA A 159 10.15 -4.61 -6.71
CA ALA A 159 9.92 -3.28 -6.14
C ALA A 159 8.62 -2.64 -6.70
N ILE A 160 8.40 -2.73 -8.02
CA ILE A 160 7.14 -2.31 -8.65
C ILE A 160 5.95 -3.06 -8.04
N ALA A 161 6.01 -4.39 -8.02
CA ALA A 161 4.91 -5.20 -7.49
C ALA A 161 4.62 -4.90 -6.01
N GLU A 162 5.63 -4.70 -5.18
CA GLU A 162 5.46 -4.37 -3.76
C GLU A 162 4.81 -3.01 -3.55
N VAL A 163 5.11 -2.00 -4.38
CA VAL A 163 4.38 -0.73 -4.30
C VAL A 163 2.92 -0.91 -4.73
N LEU A 164 2.67 -1.57 -5.87
CA LEU A 164 1.31 -1.78 -6.37
C LEU A 164 0.44 -2.56 -5.38
N LYS A 165 0.97 -3.65 -4.81
CA LYS A 165 0.27 -4.52 -3.85
C LYS A 165 -0.28 -3.76 -2.63
N LYS A 166 0.38 -2.69 -2.18
CA LYS A 166 -0.09 -1.85 -1.05
C LYS A 166 -1.45 -1.19 -1.31
N PHE A 167 -1.79 -0.99 -2.57
CA PHE A 167 -3.01 -0.30 -2.99
C PHE A 167 -4.04 -1.24 -3.60
N VAL A 168 -3.59 -2.22 -4.40
CA VAL A 168 -4.51 -3.07 -5.17
C VAL A 168 -4.98 -4.30 -4.40
N LEU A 169 -4.23 -4.76 -3.40
CA LEU A 169 -4.68 -5.90 -2.59
C LEU A 169 -5.69 -5.41 -1.54
N PRO A 170 -6.83 -6.11 -1.40
CA PRO A 170 -7.73 -5.88 -0.27
C PRO A 170 -6.96 -5.98 1.06
N PRO A 171 -7.36 -5.24 2.11
CA PRO A 171 -6.75 -5.33 3.41
C PRO A 171 -6.73 -6.79 3.86
N GLU A 172 -5.64 -7.19 4.51
CA GLU A 172 -5.52 -8.52 5.07
C GLU A 172 -6.72 -8.74 6.03
N PRO A 173 -7.43 -9.87 5.92
CA PRO A 173 -8.51 -10.14 6.85
C PRO A 173 -7.92 -10.02 8.26
N ALA A 174 -8.53 -9.17 9.09
CA ALA A 174 -8.10 -9.01 10.46
C ALA A 174 -7.95 -10.42 11.05
N ALA A 175 -6.79 -10.70 11.65
CA ALA A 175 -6.63 -11.91 12.45
C ALA A 175 -7.87 -12.00 13.34
N PRO A 176 -8.54 -13.17 13.43
CA PRO A 176 -9.74 -13.27 14.24
C PRO A 176 -9.42 -12.68 15.60
N THR A 177 -10.09 -11.57 15.94
CA THR A 177 -9.95 -10.94 17.24
C THR A 177 -10.12 -12.08 18.24
N PRO A 178 -9.17 -12.33 19.16
CA PRO A 178 -9.33 -13.40 20.12
C PRO A 178 -10.70 -13.17 20.77
N GLU A 179 -11.62 -14.09 20.53
CA GLU A 179 -12.95 -14.03 21.13
C GLU A 179 -12.69 -13.89 22.62
N SER A 180 -13.02 -12.73 23.17
CA SER A 180 -13.13 -12.61 24.62
C SER A 180 -14.08 -13.74 25.03
N ARG A 181 -13.57 -14.71 25.78
CA ARG A 181 -14.34 -15.78 26.42
C ARG A 181 -15.27 -15.17 27.47
N ALA A 182 -16.18 -14.30 27.05
CA ALA A 182 -17.25 -13.79 27.88
C ALA A 182 -18.41 -14.81 27.83
N ALA A 183 -18.27 -15.93 28.54
CA ALA A 183 -19.40 -16.76 28.99
C ALA A 183 -19.01 -17.87 29.98
N GLN A 184 -18.10 -17.60 30.92
CA GLN A 184 -18.16 -18.30 32.20
C GLN A 184 -18.58 -17.25 33.23
N GLY A 185 -19.66 -17.50 33.95
CA GLY A 185 -20.18 -16.59 34.97
C GLY A 185 -19.12 -16.23 36.02
N PRO A 186 -19.40 -15.25 36.91
CA PRO A 186 -18.40 -14.78 37.84
C PRO A 186 -17.85 -15.92 38.70
N VAL A 187 -16.53 -16.11 38.66
CA VAL A 187 -15.84 -17.20 39.36
C VAL A 187 -15.47 -16.73 40.77
N PRO A 188 -15.61 -17.54 41.83
CA PRO A 188 -15.18 -17.13 43.17
C PRO A 188 -13.70 -16.73 43.20
N TYR A 189 -13.40 -15.56 43.78
CA TYR A 189 -12.01 -15.15 43.96
C TYR A 189 -11.27 -16.09 44.92
N ASN A 190 -10.15 -16.64 44.46
CA ASN A 190 -9.19 -17.37 45.27
C ASN A 190 -7.77 -16.95 44.87
N ALA A 191 -6.95 -16.53 45.84
CA ALA A 191 -5.60 -16.02 45.59
C ALA A 191 -4.69 -17.03 44.87
N ASP A 192 -4.96 -18.34 45.01
CA ASP A 192 -4.20 -19.43 44.39
C ASP A 192 -4.74 -19.84 42.99
N SER A 193 -5.65 -19.05 42.40
CA SER A 193 -6.20 -19.31 41.05
C SER A 193 -5.48 -18.51 39.97
N HIS A 194 -5.43 -19.06 38.77
CA HIS A 194 -4.99 -18.32 37.58
C HIS A 194 -6.08 -17.35 37.13
N PHE A 195 -5.68 -16.10 36.86
CA PHE A 195 -6.58 -15.03 36.46
C PHE A 195 -6.29 -14.57 35.03
N GLU A 196 -7.36 -14.32 34.27
CA GLU A 196 -7.29 -13.76 32.92
C GLU A 196 -7.79 -12.31 32.92
N LEU A 197 -7.25 -11.50 32.01
CA LEU A 197 -7.70 -10.12 31.83
C LEU A 197 -9.14 -10.10 31.29
N GLY A 198 -10.00 -9.29 31.88
CA GLY A 198 -11.44 -9.24 31.55
C GLY A 198 -12.29 -10.29 32.28
N GLN A 199 -11.69 -11.14 33.11
CA GLN A 199 -12.42 -12.12 33.91
C GLN A 199 -13.25 -11.42 35.01
N ARG A 200 -14.50 -11.86 35.18
CA ARG A 200 -15.36 -11.45 36.30
C ARG A 200 -15.19 -12.41 37.47
N LEU A 201 -14.99 -11.87 38.66
CA LEU A 201 -14.80 -12.64 39.89
C LEU A 201 -15.81 -12.24 40.95
N THR A 202 -16.18 -13.16 41.84
CA THR A 202 -16.97 -12.86 43.04
C THR A 202 -16.04 -12.82 44.27
N HIS A 203 -15.86 -11.63 44.84
CA HIS A 203 -15.05 -11.42 46.03
C HIS A 203 -15.92 -11.23 47.28
N LYS A 204 -15.63 -11.98 48.35
CA LYS A 204 -16.42 -12.00 49.60
C LYS A 204 -16.70 -10.62 50.21
N LYS A 205 -15.78 -9.66 50.04
CA LYS A 205 -15.90 -8.28 50.55
C LYS A 205 -16.45 -7.27 49.54
N PHE A 206 -16.28 -7.51 48.24
CA PHE A 206 -16.50 -6.50 47.20
C PHE A 206 -17.59 -6.87 46.19
N GLY A 207 -18.19 -8.05 46.30
CA GLY A 207 -19.17 -8.53 45.33
C GLY A 207 -18.50 -8.90 44.01
N GLU A 208 -19.18 -8.64 42.90
CA GLU A 208 -18.63 -8.88 41.57
C GLU A 208 -17.59 -7.81 41.21
N ILE A 209 -16.42 -8.27 40.76
CA ILE A 209 -15.28 -7.43 40.40
C ILE A 209 -14.73 -7.87 39.05
N LEU A 210 -14.12 -6.94 38.30
CA LEU A 210 -13.56 -7.21 36.97
C LEU A 210 -12.04 -7.13 37.01
N VAL A 211 -11.34 -8.15 36.52
CA VAL A 211 -9.88 -8.12 36.38
C VAL A 211 -9.50 -7.22 35.20
N THR A 212 -8.73 -6.18 35.48
CA THR A 212 -8.27 -5.19 34.48
C THR A 212 -6.78 -5.31 34.20
N SER A 213 -6.00 -5.93 35.09
CA SER A 213 -4.59 -6.25 34.89
C SER A 213 -4.14 -7.43 35.76
N VAL A 214 -3.16 -8.20 35.29
CA VAL A 214 -2.59 -9.36 35.98
C VAL A 214 -1.07 -9.20 36.03
N GLY A 215 -0.50 -9.18 37.23
CA GLY A 215 0.94 -9.22 37.49
C GLY A 215 1.35 -10.52 38.19
N GLU A 216 2.66 -10.74 38.38
CA GLU A 216 3.20 -12.01 38.91
C GLU A 216 2.69 -12.39 40.31
N THR A 217 2.37 -11.39 41.15
CA THR A 217 1.92 -11.61 42.54
C THR A 217 0.67 -10.80 42.91
N TRP A 218 0.01 -10.19 41.92
CA TRP A 218 -1.14 -9.33 42.14
C TRP A 218 -2.04 -9.27 40.91
N ILE A 219 -3.32 -8.95 41.14
CA ILE A 219 -4.26 -8.54 40.10
C ILE A 219 -4.79 -7.15 40.41
N GLU A 220 -5.04 -6.33 39.38
CA GLU A 220 -5.79 -5.09 39.51
C GLU A 220 -7.23 -5.33 39.08
N VAL A 221 -8.16 -4.98 39.97
CA VAL A 221 -9.59 -5.20 39.77
C VAL A 221 -10.37 -3.91 39.86
N GLU A 222 -11.42 -3.80 39.06
CA GLU A 222 -12.41 -2.73 39.12
C GLU A 222 -13.59 -3.18 39.97
N LEU A 223 -13.97 -2.34 40.93
CA LEU A 223 -15.10 -2.54 41.83
C LEU A 223 -16.40 -1.97 41.21
N PRO A 224 -17.59 -2.32 41.74
CA PRO A 224 -18.87 -1.81 41.23
C PRO A 224 -19.02 -0.29 41.29
N ASP A 225 -18.25 0.40 42.12
CA ASP A 225 -18.20 1.87 42.23
C ASP A 225 -17.16 2.51 41.29
N ALA A 226 -16.66 1.74 40.32
CA ALA A 226 -15.60 2.10 39.36
C ALA A 226 -14.22 2.40 40.01
N SER A 227 -14.05 2.11 41.30
CA SER A 227 -12.74 2.25 41.95
C SER A 227 -11.84 1.06 41.62
N LYS A 228 -10.53 1.31 41.50
CA LYS A 228 -9.53 0.27 41.21
C LYS A 228 -8.83 -0.18 42.49
N LYS A 229 -8.62 -1.49 42.61
CA LYS A 229 -7.95 -2.08 43.77
C LYS A 229 -7.02 -3.20 43.37
N ARG A 230 -5.89 -3.33 44.07
CA ARG A 230 -4.97 -4.46 43.89
C ARG A 230 -5.25 -5.55 44.90
N LEU A 231 -5.40 -6.78 44.42
CA LEU A 231 -5.59 -7.99 45.21
C LEU A 231 -4.39 -8.93 45.04
N ALA A 232 -4.11 -9.74 46.04
CA ALA A 232 -2.97 -10.65 46.05
C ALA A 232 -3.23 -11.86 45.14
N HIS A 233 -2.32 -12.15 44.23
CA HIS A 233 -2.33 -13.34 43.40
C HIS A 233 -1.08 -14.15 43.76
N LYS A 234 -1.23 -15.45 43.95
CA LYS A 234 -0.09 -16.36 44.02
C LYS A 234 -0.01 -17.08 42.67
N PRO A 235 1.17 -17.10 42.02
CA PRO A 235 1.36 -17.78 40.76
C PRO A 235 1.15 -19.29 40.88
#